data_AF-A0A534QIZ9-F1
#
_entry.id   AF-A0A534QIZ9-F1
#
_cell.length_a   1.000
_cell.length_b   1.000
_cell.length_c   1.000
_cell.angle_alpha   90.00
_cell.angle_beta   90.00
_cell.angle_gamma   90.00
#
_symmetry.space_group_name_H-M   'P 1'
#
loop_
_entity.id
_entity.type
_entity.pdbx_description
1 polymer ?
#
loop_
_entity_poly.entity_id
_entity_poly.type
_entity_poly.pdbx_seq_one_letter_code
_entity_poly.pdbx_strand_id
1 'polypeptide(L)'
;MATDDADDLVTFRDVRVIRSTAPALLCRIGNRSVWLPRWHVSGKLWCAGDRGKLLIRRWLARERLLIDLHGAPIASPVLAISGPRLPVRLHVVRSDRHMHHIK
;
A
#
# COMPACT_ATOMS: atom_id res chain seq x y z
N MET A 1 31.46 2.27 16.35
CA MET A 1 31.48 1.11 15.46
C MET A 1 30.07 0.97 14.88
N ALA A 2 29.79 1.58 13.73
CA ALA A 2 28.47 1.57 13.08
C ALA A 2 28.69 1.59 11.56
N THR A 3 29.11 0.44 11.03
CA THR A 3 29.42 0.27 9.60
C THR A 3 29.03 -1.15 9.21
N ASP A 4 27.72 -1.42 9.10
CA ASP A 4 27.20 -2.57 8.33
C ASP A 4 25.66 -2.56 8.05
N ASP A 5 24.98 -1.40 8.07
CA ASP A 5 23.54 -1.33 7.69
C ASP A 5 23.32 -0.59 6.35
N ALA A 6 24.33 -0.66 5.49
CA ALA A 6 24.21 -0.38 4.07
C ALA A 6 23.94 -1.72 3.36
N ASP A 7 22.94 -1.74 2.50
CA ASP A 7 22.69 -2.81 1.53
C ASP A 7 22.07 -4.13 1.99
N ASP A 8 20.86 -4.01 2.51
CA ASP A 8 19.83 -4.97 2.11
C ASP A 8 18.59 -4.22 1.61
N LEU A 9 18.71 -3.64 0.41
CA LEU A 9 17.55 -3.12 -0.32
C LEU A 9 16.84 -4.28 -1.00
N VAL A 10 15.58 -4.50 -0.62
CA VAL A 10 14.73 -5.49 -1.26
C VAL A 10 14.05 -4.85 -2.45
N THR A 11 14.20 -5.47 -3.62
CA THR A 11 13.57 -5.01 -4.85
C THR A 11 12.21 -5.67 -5.05
N PHE A 12 11.18 -4.84 -5.22
CA PHE A 12 9.83 -5.24 -5.60
C PHE A 12 9.58 -4.79 -7.04
N ARG A 13 9.19 -5.70 -7.93
CA ARG A 13 9.10 -5.41 -9.38
C ARG A 13 7.75 -4.85 -9.83
N ASP A 14 6.66 -5.26 -9.19
CA ASP A 14 5.30 -4.87 -9.56
C ASP A 14 4.66 -4.05 -8.44
N VAL A 15 5.10 -2.79 -8.34
CA VAL A 15 4.59 -1.84 -7.36
C VAL A 15 3.81 -0.75 -8.07
N ARG A 16 2.65 -0.41 -7.52
CA ARG A 16 1.81 0.70 -8.00
C ARG A 16 1.60 1.72 -6.89
N VAL A 17 1.86 2.99 -7.14
CA VAL A 17 1.54 4.06 -6.18
C VAL A 17 0.05 4.38 -6.27
N ILE A 18 -0.68 4.17 -5.18
CA ILE A 18 -2.11 4.51 -5.08
C ILE A 18 -2.28 5.98 -4.69
N ARG A 19 -1.51 6.45 -3.70
CA ARG A 19 -1.53 7.83 -3.21
C ARG A 19 -0.13 8.29 -2.86
N SER A 20 0.10 9.60 -2.99
CA SER A 20 1.36 10.25 -2.65
C SER A 20 1.08 11.42 -1.72
N THR A 21 1.80 11.50 -0.62
CA THR A 21 1.79 12.62 0.33
C THR A 21 3.21 13.14 0.51
N ALA A 22 3.39 14.38 0.98
CA ALA A 22 4.73 14.96 1.14
C ALA A 22 5.71 14.05 1.92
N PRO A 23 5.34 13.35 3.03
CA PRO A 23 6.26 12.46 3.74
C PRO A 23 6.23 10.99 3.29
N ALA A 24 5.16 10.51 2.63
CA ALA A 24 4.96 9.08 2.41
C ALA A 24 4.26 8.74 1.09
N LEU A 25 4.45 7.50 0.63
CA LEU A 25 3.81 6.91 -0.54
C LEU A 25 2.94 5.73 -0.10
N LEU A 26 1.70 5.69 -0.53
CA LEU A 26 0.86 4.51 -0.42
C LEU A 26 1.09 3.65 -1.65
N CYS A 27 1.84 2.57 -1.48
CA CYS A 27 2.20 1.65 -2.54
C CYS A 27 1.40 0.36 -2.43
N ARG A 28 0.89 -0.12 -3.55
CA ARG A 28 0.38 -1.47 -3.70
C ARG A 28 1.51 -2.39 -4.13
N ILE A 29 1.81 -3.39 -3.33
CA ILE A 29 2.81 -4.42 -3.59
C ILE A 29 2.07 -5.76 -3.58
N GLY A 30 1.93 -6.38 -4.75
CA GLY A 30 1.05 -7.55 -4.92
C GLY A 30 -0.39 -7.23 -4.53
N ASN A 31 -0.94 -7.95 -3.55
CA ASN A 31 -2.30 -7.71 -3.04
C ASN A 31 -2.37 -6.84 -1.77
N ARG A 32 -1.24 -6.27 -1.33
CA ARG A 32 -1.17 -5.47 -0.11
C ARG A 32 -0.97 -4.00 -0.43
N SER A 33 -1.59 -3.13 0.35
CA SER A 33 -1.38 -1.68 0.30
C SER A 33 -0.62 -1.25 1.55
N VAL A 34 0.54 -0.60 1.37
CA VAL A 34 1.43 -0.23 2.47
C VAL A 34 1.85 1.22 2.33
N TRP A 35 1.78 1.96 3.43
CA TRP A 35 2.38 3.28 3.53
C TRP A 35 3.87 3.17 3.77
N LEU A 36 4.64 3.76 2.87
CA LEU A 36 6.09 3.76 2.90
C LEU A 36 6.61 5.20 3.01
N PRO A 37 7.41 5.53 4.03
CA PRO A 37 8.05 6.84 4.13
C PRO A 37 9.05 7.04 2.99
N ARG A 38 9.04 8.23 2.37
CA ARG A 38 9.86 8.54 1.18
C ARG A 38 11.36 8.37 1.40
N TRP A 39 11.82 8.57 2.62
CA TRP A 39 13.23 8.55 3.02
C TRP A 39 13.82 7.13 3.06
N HIS A 40 12.96 6.12 3.15
CA HIS A 40 13.36 4.71 3.19
C HIS A 40 13.04 3.96 1.89
N VAL A 41 12.59 4.69 0.88
CA VAL A 41 12.20 4.17 -0.43
C VAL A 41 13.12 4.74 -1.49
N SER A 42 13.68 3.88 -2.32
CA SER A 42 14.49 4.28 -3.47
C SER A 42 13.85 3.77 -4.76
N GLY A 43 13.82 4.59 -5.81
CA GLY A 43 13.25 4.24 -7.10
C GLY A 43 12.66 5.41 -7.88
N LYS A 44 12.03 5.08 -9.00
CA LYS A 44 11.39 6.06 -9.91
C LYS A 44 9.90 6.28 -9.62
N LEU A 45 9.37 5.77 -8.50
CA LEU A 45 7.97 5.92 -8.13
C LEU A 45 7.79 7.10 -7.17
N TRP A 46 7.10 8.15 -7.61
CA TRP A 46 6.95 9.41 -6.87
C TRP A 46 5.51 9.90 -6.80
N CYS A 47 4.71 9.61 -7.82
CA CYS A 47 3.37 10.15 -7.98
C CYS A 47 2.32 9.06 -7.93
N ALA A 48 1.11 9.42 -7.50
CA ALA A 48 -0.03 8.53 -7.59
C ALA A 48 -0.27 8.14 -9.06
N GLY A 49 -0.40 6.84 -9.33
CA GLY A 49 -0.50 6.30 -10.68
C GLY A 49 0.78 5.65 -11.19
N ASP A 50 1.94 5.98 -10.63
CA ASP A 50 3.22 5.40 -11.05
C ASP A 50 3.23 3.88 -10.84
N ARG A 51 3.82 3.16 -11.79
CA ARG A 51 4.01 1.71 -11.72
C ARG A 51 5.44 1.33 -12.08
N GLY A 52 6.02 0.38 -11.34
CA GLY A 52 7.32 -0.16 -11.68
C GLY A 52 8.02 -0.79 -10.49
N LYS A 53 9.35 -0.69 -10.52
CA LYS A 53 10.22 -1.27 -9.51
C LYS A 53 10.39 -0.31 -8.33
N LEU A 54 10.36 -0.86 -7.12
CA LEU A 54 10.60 -0.14 -5.87
C LEU A 54 11.67 -0.86 -5.05
N LEU A 55 12.62 -0.11 -4.52
CA LEU A 55 13.61 -0.61 -3.56
C LEU A 55 13.25 -0.09 -2.17
N ILE A 56 13.18 -1.00 -1.21
CA ILE A 56 12.83 -0.69 0.18
C ILE A 56 13.88 -1.32 1.08
N ARG A 57 14.24 -0.65 2.19
CA ARG A 57 15.13 -1.25 3.20
C ARG A 57 14.53 -2.54 3.76
N ARG A 58 15.35 -3.59 3.92
CA ARG A 58 14.94 -4.92 4.42
C ARG A 58 14.29 -4.87 5.79
N TRP A 59 14.78 -4.06 6.73
CA TRP A 59 14.15 -3.91 8.04
C TRP A 59 12.70 -3.40 7.92
N LEU A 60 12.47 -2.39 7.07
CA LEU A 60 11.14 -1.84 6.83
C LEU A 60 10.25 -2.86 6.12
N ALA A 61 10.81 -3.62 5.17
CA ALA A 61 10.10 -4.70 4.52
C ALA A 61 9.71 -5.82 5.50
N ARG A 62 10.54 -6.13 6.51
CA ARG A 62 10.23 -7.08 7.59
C ARG A 62 9.13 -6.56 8.50
N GLU A 63 9.25 -5.32 8.98
CA GLU A 63 8.22 -4.69 9.82
C GLU A 63 6.84 -4.65 9.14
N ARG A 64 6.83 -4.47 7.81
CA ARG A 64 5.60 -4.45 7.01
C ARG A 64 5.20 -5.83 6.48
N LEU A 65 5.90 -6.89 6.90
CA LEU A 65 5.66 -8.28 6.50
C LEU A 65 5.59 -8.44 4.97
N LEU A 66 6.40 -7.67 4.24
CA LEU A 66 6.50 -7.70 2.78
C LEU A 66 7.47 -8.77 2.28
N ILE A 67 8.37 -9.23 3.16
CA ILE A 67 9.35 -10.26 2.89
C ILE A 67 9.22 -11.38 3.90
N ASP A 68 9.60 -12.58 3.48
CA ASP A 68 9.69 -13.75 4.33
C ASP A 68 10.90 -13.65 5.28
N LEU A 69 11.02 -14.59 6.22
CA LEU A 69 12.15 -14.74 7.13
C LEU A 69 13.49 -14.83 6.37
N HIS A 70 13.47 -15.44 5.19
CA HIS A 70 14.61 -15.55 4.27
C HIS A 70 14.91 -14.27 3.47
N GLY A 71 14.13 -13.19 3.63
CA GLY A 71 14.32 -11.92 2.94
C GLY A 71 13.80 -11.87 1.51
N ALA A 72 13.21 -12.96 1.03
CA ALA A 72 12.54 -13.00 -0.26
C ALA A 72 11.22 -12.19 -0.20
N PRO A 73 10.88 -11.38 -1.23
CA PRO A 73 9.57 -10.78 -1.34
C PRO A 73 8.51 -11.86 -1.20
N ILE A 74 7.57 -11.68 -0.27
CA ILE A 74 6.40 -12.55 -0.21
C ILE A 74 5.64 -12.25 -1.49
N ALA A 75 5.82 -13.09 -2.50
CA ALA A 75 4.92 -13.16 -3.62
C ALA A 75 3.56 -13.41 -3.00
N SER A 76 2.73 -12.37 -2.94
CA SER A 76 1.34 -12.54 -2.54
C SER A 76 0.85 -13.70 -3.40
N PRO A 77 0.39 -14.81 -2.80
CA PRO A 77 -0.27 -15.82 -3.61
C PRO A 77 -1.35 -15.03 -4.33
N VAL A 78 -1.26 -15.01 -5.65
CA VAL A 78 -2.38 -14.61 -6.47
C VAL A 78 -3.40 -15.70 -6.18
N LEU A 79 -4.13 -15.53 -5.07
CA LEU A 79 -5.49 -16.01 -5.01
C LEU A 79 -6.14 -15.22 -6.14
N ALA A 80 -6.18 -15.85 -7.31
CA ALA A 80 -7.15 -15.58 -8.33
C ALA A 80 -8.52 -15.85 -7.68
N ILE A 81 -8.93 -14.96 -6.78
CA ILE A 81 -10.32 -14.87 -6.38
C ILE A 81 -10.99 -14.25 -7.59
N SER A 82 -11.30 -15.10 -8.56
CA SER A 82 -12.41 -14.88 -9.46
C SER A 82 -13.68 -14.88 -8.60
N GLY A 83 -13.86 -13.78 -7.86
CA GLY A 83 -15.03 -13.52 -7.04
C GLY A 83 -16.06 -12.82 -7.91
N PRO A 84 -17.32 -13.30 -7.96
CA PRO A 84 -18.33 -12.71 -8.82
C PRO A 84 -18.57 -11.25 -8.41
N ARG A 85 -18.51 -10.35 -9.39
CA ARG A 85 -18.90 -8.94 -9.24
C ARG A 85 -20.38 -8.88 -8.88
N LEU A 86 -20.71 -8.74 -7.60
CA LEU A 86 -22.05 -8.35 -7.20
C LEU A 86 -22.06 -6.84 -6.96
N PRO A 87 -22.93 -6.07 -7.65
CA PRO A 87 -23.05 -4.65 -7.43
C PRO A 87 -23.71 -4.43 -6.06
N VAL A 88 -22.94 -3.92 -5.09
CA VAL A 88 -23.50 -3.42 -3.83
C VAL A 88 -24.32 -2.17 -4.18
N ARG A 89 -25.64 -2.33 -4.21
CA ARG A 89 -26.60 -1.24 -4.32
C ARG A 89 -26.69 -0.56 -2.95
N LEU A 90 -25.86 0.47 -2.74
CA LEU A 90 -25.95 1.31 -1.55
C LEU A 90 -27.28 2.07 -1.61
N HIS A 91 -28.21 1.75 -0.71
CA HIS A 91 -29.40 2.56 -0.47
C HIS A 91 -29.00 3.79 0.35
N VAL A 92 -29.05 4.96 -0.26
CA VAL A 92 -28.96 6.24 0.44
C VAL A 92 -30.27 6.44 1.21
N VAL A 93 -30.24 6.28 2.53
CA VAL A 93 -31.34 6.68 3.40
C VAL A 93 -31.15 8.15 3.74
N ARG A 94 -31.99 9.01 3.15
CA ARG A 94 -32.04 10.43 3.46
C ARG A 94 -32.72 10.56 4.83
N SER A 95 -31.96 10.94 5.85
CA SER A 95 -32.50 11.19 7.19
C SER A 95 -33.20 12.55 7.19
N ASP A 96 -34.53 12.55 7.16
CA ASP A 96 -35.34 13.76 7.32
C ASP A 96 -35.35 14.15 8.79
N ARG A 97 -34.83 15.35 9.12
CA ARG A 97 -35.00 15.96 10.44
C ARG A 97 -36.19 16.91 10.35
N HIS A 98 -37.38 16.37 10.58
CA HIS A 98 -38.58 17.16 10.75
C HIS A 98 -38.55 17.84 12.13
N MET A 99 -38.10 19.09 12.19
CA MET A 99 -38.26 19.96 13.35
C MET A 99 -39.69 20.51 13.34
N HIS A 100 -40.56 19.93 14.17
CA HIS A 100 -41.83 20.55 14.51
C HIS A 100 -41.57 21.72 15.47
N HIS A 101 -41.60 22.95 14.96
CA HIS A 101 -41.79 24.11 15.82
C HIS A 101 -43.29 24.29 16.04
N ILE A 102 -43.73 24.01 17.27
CA ILE A 102 -45.09 24.22 17.74
C ILE A 102 -45.22 25.72 18.09
N LYS A 103 -46.42 26.24 17.84
CA LYS A 103 -46.86 27.64 17.91
C LYS A 103 -46.57 28.36 19.22
#